data_AF-X1IS20-F1
#
_entry.id   AF-X1IS20-F1
#
_cell.length_a   1.000
_cell.length_b   1.000
_cell.length_c   1.000
_cell.angle_alpha   90.00
_cell.angle_beta   90.00
_cell.angle_gamma   90.00
#
_symmetry.space_group_name_H-M   'P 1'
#
loop_
_entity.id
_entity.type
_entity.pdbx_description
1 polymer ?
#
loop_
_entity_poly.entity_id
_entity_poly.type
_entity_poly.pdbx_seq_one_letter_code
_entity_poly.pdbx_strand_id
1 'polypeptide(L)' 'MTNINKGKVYLVGAGPGRADLITVRGAEVLKAADCVICDKLANPALLEFARTDAEIIHVP' A
#
# COMPACT_ATOMS: atom_id res chain seq x y z
N MET A 1 9.63 -5.83 29.04
CA MET A 1 10.22 -5.07 27.93
C MET A 1 9.30 -5.21 26.74
N THR A 2 8.58 -4.15 26.36
CA THR A 2 7.80 -4.16 25.11
C THR A 2 8.80 -4.21 23.97
N ASN A 3 8.74 -5.27 23.17
CA ASN A 3 9.53 -5.38 21.96
C ASN A 3 8.98 -4.33 20.99
N ILE A 4 9.57 -3.13 20.96
CA ILE A 4 9.22 -2.09 19.99
C ILE A 4 9.71 -2.62 18.64
N ASN A 5 8.85 -3.37 17.94
CA ASN A 5 9.09 -3.71 16.54
C ASN A 5 9.16 -2.37 15.79
N LYS A 6 10.33 -2.04 15.24
CA LYS A 6 10.49 -0.84 14.43
C LYS A 6 9.54 -0.96 13.24
N GLY A 7 8.61 -0.01 13.12
CA GLY A 7 7.78 0.13 11.93
C GLY A 7 8.65 0.27 10.68
N LYS A 8 8.18 -0.26 9.56
CA LYS A 8 8.88 -0.18 8.28
C LYS A 8 7.98 0.49 7.26
N VAL A 9 8.53 1.46 6.52
CA VAL A 9 7.84 2.16 5.45
C VAL A 9 8.40 1.69 4.11
N TYR A 10 7.50 1.45 3.16
CA TYR A 10 7.84 1.18 1.77
C TYR A 10 7.25 2.28 0.89
N LEU A 11 8.09 2.90 0.05
CA LEU A 11 7.62 3.76 -1.02
C LEU A 11 7.42 2.89 -2.26
N VAL A 12 6.17 2.73 -2.66
CA VAL A 12 5.76 1.85 -3.76
C VAL A 12 5.20 2.71 -4.88
N GLY A 13 5.75 2.56 -6.09
CA GLY A 13 5.17 3.17 -7.27
C GLY A 13 3.86 2.48 -7.65
N ALA A 14 2.78 3.26 -7.77
CA ALA A 14 1.44 2.80 -8.14
C ALA A 14 1.32 2.34 -9.62
N GLY A 15 2.35 2.63 -10.44
CA GLY A 15 2.27 2.47 -11.89
C GLY A 15 1.49 3.60 -12.56
N PRO A 16 1.31 3.55 -13.89
CA PRO A 16 0.72 4.65 -14.67
C PRO A 16 -0.82 4.68 -14.69
N GLY A 17 -1.48 3.79 -13.95
CA GLY A 17 -2.94 3.82 -13.82
C GLY A 17 -3.58 2.44 -13.72
N ARG A 18 -3.25 1.49 -14.60
CA ARG A 18 -3.78 0.13 -14.50
C ARG A 18 -3.20 -0.59 -13.27
N ALA A 19 -4.06 -1.17 -12.43
CA ALA A 19 -3.65 -1.79 -11.18
C ALA A 19 -2.69 -2.97 -11.37
N ASP A 20 -2.84 -3.73 -12.46
CA ASP A 20 -1.98 -4.87 -12.81
C ASP A 20 -0.59 -4.48 -13.32
N LEU A 21 -0.33 -3.17 -13.54
CA LEU A 21 0.99 -2.65 -13.88
C LEU A 21 1.83 -2.29 -12.64
N ILE A 22 1.32 -2.50 -11.42
CA ILE A 22 2.17 -2.47 -10.23
C ILE A 22 3.21 -3.59 -10.31
N THR A 23 4.37 -3.38 -9.71
CA THR A 23 5.37 -4.45 -9.57
C THR A 23 4.84 -5.57 -8.67
N VAL A 24 5.27 -6.81 -8.92
CA VAL A 24 4.95 -7.97 -8.08
C VAL A 24 5.25 -7.68 -6.60
N ARG A 25 6.41 -7.08 -6.32
CA ARG A 25 6.82 -6.69 -4.97
C ARG A 25 5.91 -5.61 -4.36
N GLY A 26 5.45 -4.66 -5.15
CA GLY A 26 4.51 -3.63 -4.69
C GLY A 26 3.17 -4.24 -4.24
N ALA A 27 2.64 -5.18 -5.03
CA ALA A 27 1.43 -5.91 -4.65
C ALA A 27 1.64 -6.76 -3.39
N GLU A 28 2.78 -7.44 -3.24
CA GLU A 28 3.12 -8.19 -2.02
C GLU A 28 3.17 -7.30 -0.78
N VAL A 29 3.76 -6.10 -0.90
CA VAL A 29 3.83 -5.13 0.18
C VAL A 29 2.43 -4.62 0.55
N LEU A 30 1.59 -4.27 -0.45
CA LEU A 30 0.20 -3.85 -0.20
C LEU A 30 -0.60 -4.92 0.54
N LYS A 31 -0.45 -6.20 0.15
CA LYS A 31 -1.11 -7.34 0.82
C LYS A 31 -0.73 -7.50 2.28
N ALA A 32 0.49 -7.10 2.66
CA ALA A 32 1.01 -7.23 4.02
C ALA A 32 0.93 -5.94 4.84
N ALA A 33 0.54 -4.81 4.23
CA ALA A 33 0.57 -3.50 4.87
C ALA A 33 -0.57 -3.36 5.89
N ASP A 34 -0.24 -2.99 7.12
CA ASP A 34 -1.22 -2.63 8.15
C ASP A 34 -1.90 -1.28 7.86
N CYS A 35 -1.20 -0.39 7.14
CA CYS A 35 -1.67 0.94 6.76
C CYS A 35 -1.17 1.28 5.34
N VAL A 36 -2.05 1.86 4.51
CA VAL A 36 -1.75 2.30 3.14
C VAL A 36 -2.04 3.79 3.01
N ILE A 37 -1.00 4.57 2.69
CA ILE A 37 -1.11 6.00 2.41
C ILE A 37 -1.02 6.19 0.90
N CYS A 38 -2.05 6.77 0.28
CA CYS A 38 -2.10 6.96 -1.18
C CYS A 38 -2.64 8.35 -1.56
N ASP A 39 -2.11 8.92 -2.64
CA ASP A 39 -2.55 10.19 -3.21
C ASP A 39 -3.61 9.98 -4.30
N LYS A 40 -4.08 11.09 -4.89
CA LYS A 40 -5.12 11.10 -5.95
C LYS A 40 -4.68 10.53 -7.30
N LEU A 41 -3.38 10.39 -7.55
CA LEU A 41 -2.85 9.84 -8.81
C LEU A 41 -2.84 8.31 -8.78
N ALA A 42 -2.80 7.70 -7.59
CA ALA A 42 -2.92 6.26 -7.44
C ALA A 42 -4.34 5.80 -7.78
N ASN A 43 -4.46 4.82 -8.69
CA ASN A 43 -5.76 4.25 -9.03
C ASN A 43 -6.33 3.48 -7.81
N PRO A 44 -7.57 3.77 -7.35
CA PRO A 44 -8.19 3.08 -6.23
C PRO A 44 -8.28 1.55 -6.37
N ALA A 45 -8.28 1.01 -7.61
CA ALA A 45 -8.25 -0.43 -7.85
C ALA A 45 -7.00 -1.12 -7.27
N LEU A 46 -5.91 -0.40 -6.99
CA LEU A 46 -4.74 -0.94 -6.29
C LEU A 46 -5.06 -1.39 -4.86
N LEU A 47 -6.09 -0.81 -4.23
CA LEU A 47 -6.52 -1.16 -2.88
C LEU A 47 -7.18 -2.54 -2.83
N GLU A 48 -7.54 -3.15 -3.97
CA GLU A 48 -7.96 -4.56 -4.04
C GLU A 48 -6.84 -5.53 -3.65
N PHE A 49 -5.57 -5.11 -3.74
CA PHE A 49 -4.45 -5.89 -3.23
C PHE A 49 -4.24 -5.72 -1.73
N ALA A 50 -4.79 -4.65 -1.12
CA ALA A 50 -4.62 -4.42 0.30
C ALA A 50 -5.40 -5.47 1.11
N ARG A 51 -4.91 -5.77 2.31
CA ARG A 51 -5.69 -6.53 3.28
C ARG A 51 -6.97 -5.78 3.64
N THR A 52 -8.05 -6.51 3.89
CA THR A 52 -9.38 -5.94 4.12
C THR A 52 -9.49 -5.09 5.40
N ASP A 53 -8.57 -5.29 6.34
CA ASP A 53 -8.48 -4.60 7.63
C ASP A 53 -7.33 -3.59 7.68
N ALA A 54 -6.71 -3.25 6.53
CA ALA A 54 -5.72 -2.18 6.47
C ALA A 54 -6.39 -0.83 6.70
N GLU A 55 -5.72 0.05 7.45
CA GLU A 55 -6.09 1.46 7.51
C GLU A 55 -5.72 2.13 6.18
N ILE A 56 -6.70 2.78 5.54
CA ILE A 56 -6.48 3.52 4.29
C ILE A 56 -6.50 5.01 4.57
N ILE A 57 -5.40 5.69 4.25
CA ILE A 57 -5.25 7.14 4.41
C ILE A 57 -5.09 7.77 3.04
N HIS A 58 -6.07 8.58 2.64
CA HIS A 58 -5.99 9.38 1.42
C HIS A 58 -5.33 10.73 1.72
N VAL A 59 -4.24 11.03 1.01
CA VAL A 59 -3.60 12.34 1.07
C VAL A 59 -4.08 13.24 -0.07
N PRO A 60 -4.16 14.57 0.15
CA PRO A 60 -4.71 15.52 -0.81
C PRO A 60 -4.00 15.58 -2.16
#